data_AF-A0A6B2LJ75-F1
#
_entry.id   AF-A0A6B2LJ75-F1
#
_cell.length_a   1.000
_cell.length_b   1.000
_cell.length_c   1.000
_cell.angle_alpha   90.00
_cell.angle_beta   90.00
_cell.angle_gamma   90.00
#
_symmetry.space_group_name_H-M   'P 1'
#
loop_
_entity.id
_entity.type
_entity.pdbx_description
1 polymer ?
#
loop_
_entity_poly.entity_id
_entity_poly.type
_entity_poly.pdbx_seq_one_letter_code
_entity_poly.pdbx_strand_id
1 'polypeptide(L)'
;MKYKGFTLEPRPSNFPDAGTGLFIKGKCKAGQLVSIYPGLIYKPGMPLFFQSYSNAYIIRRSDGFSVDGKYFGLSKFMFRSTALKNNASPDSFVDTTWLSSLYRMKKAKTPFDHFSNRSPLNLGQMINCGPVEAVQNVTYYEYTLPGDFPSDLRTYFPNIYYNEDDLSFPDQNFPSGLKTILLISTRDLQDEELLSDYNFIAV
;
A
#
# COMPACT_ATOMS: atom_id res chain seq x y z
N MET A 1 -12.35 2.21 -11.78
CA MET A 1 -11.53 3.06 -12.68
C MET A 1 -10.47 2.18 -13.35
N LYS A 2 -10.32 2.27 -14.68
CA LYS A 2 -9.37 1.45 -15.46
C LYS A 2 -7.99 2.11 -15.50
N TYR A 3 -6.94 1.36 -15.20
CA TYR A 3 -5.53 1.78 -15.28
C TYR A 3 -4.81 0.93 -16.33
N LYS A 4 -4.23 1.58 -17.34
CA LYS A 4 -3.36 0.96 -18.38
C LYS A 4 -3.79 -0.45 -18.84
N GLY A 5 -5.08 -0.65 -19.07
CA GLY A 5 -5.62 -1.92 -19.59
C GLY A 5 -6.39 -2.78 -18.59
N PHE A 6 -6.33 -2.49 -17.29
CA PHE A 6 -6.99 -3.32 -16.27
C PHE A 6 -7.68 -2.52 -15.16
N THR A 7 -8.50 -3.21 -14.35
CA THR A 7 -9.06 -2.73 -13.08
C THR A 7 -8.63 -3.65 -11.95
N LEU A 8 -8.52 -3.11 -10.74
CA LEU A 8 -8.31 -3.89 -9.53
C LEU A 8 -9.64 -4.11 -8.82
N GLU A 9 -9.92 -5.36 -8.51
CA GLU A 9 -11.17 -5.81 -7.90
C GLU A 9 -10.81 -6.61 -6.64
N PRO A 10 -10.98 -6.03 -5.45
CA PRO A 10 -10.94 -6.83 -4.23
C PRO A 10 -12.09 -7.84 -4.27
N ARG A 11 -11.89 -9.07 -3.79
CA ARG A 11 -12.96 -10.08 -3.61
C ARG A 11 -12.45 -11.21 -2.71
N PRO A 12 -13.31 -12.15 -2.25
CA PRO A 12 -12.82 -13.32 -1.52
C PRO A 12 -11.68 -14.00 -2.31
N SER A 13 -10.59 -14.30 -1.62
CA SER A 13 -9.43 -14.98 -2.19
C SER A 13 -9.83 -16.38 -2.70
N ASN A 14 -9.13 -16.89 -3.71
CA ASN A 14 -9.31 -18.28 -4.14
C ASN A 14 -8.70 -19.27 -3.14
N PHE A 15 -7.89 -18.79 -2.18
CA PHE A 15 -7.22 -19.63 -1.19
C PHE A 15 -8.00 -19.68 0.13
N PRO A 16 -8.16 -20.87 0.74
CA PRO A 16 -8.79 -21.02 2.05
C PRO A 16 -8.10 -20.14 3.11
N ASP A 17 -8.91 -19.53 3.97
CA ASP A 17 -8.47 -18.70 5.12
C ASP A 17 -7.60 -17.47 4.78
N ALA A 18 -7.37 -17.15 3.50
CA ALA A 18 -6.63 -15.98 3.05
C ALA A 18 -7.47 -14.68 3.02
N GLY A 19 -8.75 -14.76 3.42
CA GLY A 19 -9.64 -13.60 3.52
C GLY A 19 -9.95 -12.95 2.17
N THR A 20 -9.71 -11.64 2.06
CA THR A 20 -9.94 -10.87 0.82
C THR A 20 -8.64 -10.79 0.03
N GLY A 21 -8.65 -11.27 -1.21
CA GLY A 21 -7.57 -11.09 -2.18
C GLY A 21 -7.83 -9.92 -3.13
N LEU A 22 -6.81 -9.57 -3.90
CA LEU A 22 -6.89 -8.55 -4.94
C LEU A 22 -6.79 -9.21 -6.31
N PHE A 23 -7.72 -8.87 -7.21
CA PHE A 23 -7.77 -9.46 -8.54
C PHE A 23 -7.57 -8.40 -9.59
N ILE A 24 -6.91 -8.79 -10.66
CA ILE A 24 -6.87 -8.00 -11.89
C ILE A 24 -8.02 -8.43 -12.80
N LYS A 25 -8.66 -7.45 -13.44
CA LYS A 25 -9.59 -7.68 -14.57
C LYS A 25 -9.13 -6.88 -15.77
N GLY A 26 -8.88 -7.54 -16.89
CA GLY A 26 -8.14 -7.03 -18.03
C GLY A 26 -6.70 -7.56 -18.07
N LYS A 27 -5.83 -6.87 -18.82
CA LYS A 27 -4.46 -7.31 -19.10
C LYS A 27 -3.43 -6.38 -18.48
N CYS A 28 -2.38 -6.96 -17.91
CA CYS A 28 -1.19 -6.25 -17.42
C CYS A 28 0.05 -6.93 -17.98
N LYS A 29 1.01 -6.15 -18.50
CA LYS A 29 2.26 -6.70 -19.04
C LYS A 29 3.27 -6.98 -17.93
N ALA A 30 4.20 -7.90 -18.16
CA ALA A 30 5.34 -8.10 -17.27
C ALA A 30 6.10 -6.78 -17.02
N GLY A 31 6.53 -6.54 -15.78
CA GLY A 31 7.26 -5.32 -15.37
C GLY A 31 6.38 -4.07 -15.21
N GLN A 32 5.07 -4.19 -15.33
CA GLN A 32 4.14 -3.06 -15.20
C GLN A 32 3.72 -2.86 -13.74
N LEU A 33 3.52 -1.59 -13.35
CA LEU A 33 2.94 -1.24 -12.05
C LEU A 33 1.51 -1.79 -11.95
N VAL A 34 1.28 -2.61 -10.94
CA VAL A 34 -0.02 -3.20 -10.63
C VAL A 34 -0.72 -2.43 -9.52
N SER A 35 0.00 -2.12 -8.44
CA SER A 35 -0.57 -1.52 -7.23
C SER A 35 0.52 -0.78 -6.44
N ILE A 36 0.12 0.04 -5.47
CA ILE A 36 0.98 0.71 -4.50
C ILE A 36 0.58 0.21 -3.12
N TYR A 37 1.57 -0.18 -2.32
CA TYR A 37 1.36 -0.57 -0.93
C TYR A 37 1.13 0.69 -0.08
N PRO A 38 -0.08 0.90 0.46
CA PRO A 38 -0.36 2.04 1.29
C PRO A 38 0.17 1.85 2.70
N GLY A 39 0.34 2.97 3.42
CA GLY A 39 0.60 2.87 4.83
C GLY A 39 1.34 4.02 5.45
N LEU A 40 1.35 4.01 6.77
CA LEU A 40 2.11 4.93 7.60
C LEU A 40 3.56 4.48 7.61
N ILE A 41 4.48 5.38 7.30
CA ILE A 41 5.90 5.11 7.22
C ILE A 41 6.56 5.45 8.55
N TYR A 42 7.36 4.53 9.06
CA TYR A 42 8.16 4.69 10.26
C TYR A 42 9.64 4.62 9.90
N LYS A 43 10.41 5.63 10.31
CA LYS A 43 11.87 5.64 10.21
C LYS A 43 12.50 4.55 11.08
N PRO A 44 13.67 4.00 10.72
CA PRO A 44 14.47 3.17 11.63
C PRO A 44 14.57 3.77 13.04
N GLY A 45 14.36 2.95 14.07
CA GLY A 45 14.43 3.36 15.47
C GLY A 45 13.15 4.00 16.04
N MET A 46 12.13 4.26 15.23
CA MET A 46 10.84 4.74 15.74
C MET A 46 10.07 3.64 16.48
N PRO A 47 9.36 3.97 17.58
CA PRO A 47 8.61 2.98 18.34
C PRO A 47 7.41 2.44 17.52
N LEU A 48 7.48 1.16 17.19
CA LEU A 48 6.46 0.41 16.43
C LEU A 48 5.68 -0.61 17.27
N PHE A 49 6.01 -0.75 18.55
CA PHE A 49 5.59 -1.87 19.39
C PHE A 49 4.07 -2.11 19.35
N PHE A 50 3.26 -1.13 19.72
CA PHE A 50 1.81 -1.30 19.79
C PHE A 50 1.15 -1.53 18.42
N GLN A 51 1.69 -0.94 17.36
CA GLN A 51 1.20 -1.09 16.00
C GLN A 51 1.62 -2.43 15.39
N SER A 52 2.75 -2.97 15.80
CA SER A 52 3.29 -4.25 15.33
C SER A 52 2.60 -5.47 15.92
N TYR A 53 1.94 -5.31 17.07
CA TYR A 53 1.27 -6.43 17.75
C TYR A 53 0.16 -7.04 16.88
N SER A 54 0.35 -8.29 16.46
CA SER A 54 -0.56 -9.01 15.57
C SER A 54 -0.90 -8.19 14.31
N ASN A 55 0.15 -7.66 13.65
CA ASN A 55 0.03 -6.88 12.43
C ASN A 55 0.84 -7.48 11.29
N ALA A 56 0.17 -8.29 10.46
CA ALA A 56 0.75 -8.87 9.25
C ALA A 56 0.87 -7.88 8.07
N TYR A 57 0.45 -6.62 8.24
CA TYR A 57 0.47 -5.60 7.18
C TYR A 57 1.67 -4.64 7.28
N ILE A 58 2.61 -4.90 8.20
CA ILE A 58 3.86 -4.13 8.26
C ILE A 58 4.87 -4.77 7.33
N ILE A 59 5.33 -3.99 6.34
CA ILE A 59 6.46 -4.38 5.50
C ILE A 59 7.68 -3.57 5.92
N ARG A 60 8.77 -4.27 6.22
CA ARG A 60 10.09 -3.67 6.46
C ARG A 60 10.83 -3.56 5.12
N ARG A 61 11.31 -2.36 4.82
CA ARG A 61 12.17 -2.09 3.66
C ARG A 61 13.63 -2.41 3.99
N SER A 62 14.44 -2.61 2.96
CA SER A 62 15.89 -2.85 3.02
C SER A 62 16.66 -1.68 3.65
N ASP A 63 16.20 -0.45 3.45
CA ASP A 63 16.73 0.77 4.09
C ASP A 63 16.27 0.95 5.55
N GLY A 64 15.49 -0.01 6.05
CA GLY A 64 15.04 -0.10 7.42
C GLY A 64 13.80 0.73 7.77
N PHE A 65 13.18 1.39 6.81
CA PHE A 65 11.86 1.98 7.02
C PHE A 65 10.79 0.90 7.09
N SER A 66 9.76 1.10 7.91
CA SER A 66 8.61 0.21 7.99
C SER A 66 7.37 0.89 7.42
N VAL A 67 6.56 0.18 6.64
CA VAL A 67 5.30 0.67 6.08
C VAL A 67 4.15 -0.12 6.68
N ASP A 68 3.30 0.52 7.49
CA ASP A 68 2.12 -0.09 8.11
C ASP A 68 0.86 0.11 7.24
N GLY A 69 0.48 -0.93 6.50
CA GLY A 69 -0.68 -0.95 5.63
C GLY A 69 -1.99 -1.40 6.30
N LYS A 70 -2.01 -1.60 7.63
CA LYS A 70 -3.21 -2.13 8.31
C LYS A 70 -4.33 -1.09 8.31
N TYR A 71 -5.42 -1.41 7.61
CA TYR A 71 -6.54 -0.50 7.35
C TYR A 71 -7.62 -0.47 8.44
N PHE A 72 -7.35 -1.04 9.63
CA PHE A 72 -8.27 -1.08 10.76
C PHE A 72 -7.55 -0.94 12.11
N GLY A 73 -8.32 -0.77 13.19
CA GLY A 73 -7.79 -0.66 14.55
C GLY A 73 -6.88 0.56 14.75
N LEU A 74 -5.82 0.38 15.55
CA LEU A 74 -4.87 1.43 15.92
C LEU A 74 -4.13 2.00 14.70
N SER A 75 -3.65 1.16 13.79
CA SER A 75 -2.94 1.59 12.57
C SER A 75 -3.78 2.55 11.71
N LYS A 76 -5.07 2.24 11.50
CA LYS A 76 -6.00 3.15 10.82
C LYS A 76 -6.13 4.49 11.54
N PHE A 77 -6.24 4.46 12.87
CA PHE A 77 -6.35 5.67 13.67
C PHE A 77 -5.08 6.53 13.55
N MET A 78 -3.90 5.91 13.66
CA MET A 78 -2.62 6.59 13.53
C MET A 78 -2.45 7.22 12.15
N PHE A 79 -2.70 6.47 11.06
CA PHE A 79 -2.63 7.02 9.72
C PHE A 79 -3.56 8.22 9.54
N ARG A 80 -4.81 8.14 10.02
CA ARG A 80 -5.77 9.25 9.94
C ARG A 80 -5.32 10.46 10.74
N SER A 81 -4.81 10.24 11.95
CA SER A 81 -4.31 11.31 12.81
C SER A 81 -3.15 12.05 12.15
N THR A 82 -2.16 11.30 11.64
CA THR A 82 -1.02 11.86 10.89
C THR A 82 -1.48 12.56 9.61
N ALA A 83 -2.39 11.97 8.85
CA ALA A 83 -2.96 12.60 7.67
C ALA A 83 -3.67 13.92 8.01
N LEU A 84 -4.45 13.99 9.09
CA LEU A 84 -5.12 15.23 9.51
C LEU A 84 -4.13 16.30 9.99
N LYS A 85 -3.10 15.90 10.74
CA LYS A 85 -2.03 16.80 11.18
C LYS A 85 -1.32 17.44 9.97
N ASN A 86 -0.97 16.63 8.98
CA ASN A 86 -0.17 17.06 7.84
C ASN A 86 -1.03 17.68 6.72
N ASN A 87 -2.32 17.34 6.61
CA ASN A 87 -3.27 17.93 5.66
C ASN A 87 -3.69 19.39 6.00
N ALA A 88 -3.06 20.04 6.98
CA ALA A 88 -3.24 21.46 7.25
C ALA A 88 -2.69 22.35 6.11
N SER A 89 -1.84 21.80 5.23
CA SER A 89 -1.35 22.47 4.03
C SER A 89 -2.12 22.00 2.76
N PRO A 90 -2.54 22.92 1.86
CA PRO A 90 -3.23 22.59 0.61
C PRO A 90 -2.48 21.57 -0.28
N ASP A 91 -1.15 21.59 -0.21
CA ASP A 91 -0.25 20.77 -1.04
C ASP A 91 0.03 19.37 -0.46
N SER A 92 -0.43 19.08 0.76
CA SER A 92 -0.06 17.87 1.51
C SER A 92 -1.17 16.80 1.55
N PHE A 93 -2.13 16.86 0.64
CA PHE A 93 -3.31 15.99 0.70
C PHE A 93 -2.99 14.51 0.40
N VAL A 94 -2.72 13.71 1.44
CA VAL A 94 -2.52 12.26 1.28
C VAL A 94 -3.86 11.57 0.98
N ASP A 95 -3.84 10.55 0.10
CA ASP A 95 -5.01 9.72 -0.12
C ASP A 95 -5.36 8.91 1.14
N THR A 96 -6.49 9.22 1.75
CA THR A 96 -7.04 8.47 2.90
C THR A 96 -8.18 7.52 2.49
N THR A 97 -8.58 7.53 1.21
CA THR A 97 -9.76 6.80 0.73
C THR A 97 -9.55 5.29 0.68
N TRP A 98 -8.30 4.82 0.66
CA TRP A 98 -7.96 3.42 0.81
C TRP A 98 -8.39 2.85 2.19
N LEU A 99 -8.41 3.68 3.25
CA LEU A 99 -8.87 3.25 4.59
C LEU A 99 -10.39 3.09 4.68
N SER A 100 -11.13 4.00 4.05
CA SER A 100 -12.60 4.04 4.12
C SER A 100 -13.23 3.01 3.19
N SER A 101 -12.67 2.83 1.99
CA SER A 101 -13.15 1.88 1.00
C SER A 101 -13.06 0.45 1.51
N LEU A 102 -11.93 0.08 2.13
CA LEU A 102 -11.76 -1.25 2.72
C LEU A 102 -12.63 -1.49 3.95
N TYR A 103 -12.75 -0.50 4.83
CA TYR A 103 -13.58 -0.63 6.02
C TYR A 103 -15.07 -0.77 5.67
N ARG A 104 -15.55 -0.05 4.65
CA ARG A 104 -16.94 -0.17 4.17
C ARG A 104 -17.20 -1.56 3.59
N MET A 105 -16.26 -2.14 2.84
CA MET A 105 -16.40 -3.50 2.32
C MET A 105 -16.59 -4.56 3.42
N LYS A 106 -15.84 -4.46 4.53
CA LYS A 106 -16.00 -5.40 5.66
C LYS A 106 -17.38 -5.34 6.34
N LYS A 107 -18.09 -4.22 6.22
CA LYS A 107 -19.42 -3.99 6.83
C LYS A 107 -20.59 -4.09 5.84
N ALA A 108 -20.35 -4.07 4.54
CA ALA A 108 -21.40 -4.09 3.54
C ALA A 108 -22.01 -5.50 3.44
N LYS A 109 -23.36 -5.58 3.45
CA LYS A 109 -24.11 -6.83 3.19
C LYS A 109 -24.22 -7.14 1.69
N THR A 110 -23.97 -6.15 0.83
CA THR A 110 -23.95 -6.30 -0.62
C THR A 110 -22.53 -6.11 -1.15
N PRO A 111 -22.07 -6.90 -2.13
CA PRO A 111 -20.72 -6.76 -2.65
C PRO A 111 -20.59 -5.47 -3.47
N PHE A 112 -19.58 -4.65 -3.15
CA PHE A 112 -18.85 -3.79 -4.10
C PHE A 112 -19.49 -2.54 -4.74
N ASP A 113 -20.70 -2.12 -4.42
CA ASP A 113 -21.32 -1.00 -5.16
C ASP A 113 -20.67 0.40 -4.97
N HIS A 114 -19.79 0.60 -3.98
CA HIS A 114 -19.16 1.91 -3.75
C HIS A 114 -17.67 1.83 -3.33
N PHE A 115 -16.85 1.11 -4.09
CA PHE A 115 -15.39 1.23 -3.96
C PHE A 115 -14.89 2.50 -4.68
N SER A 116 -14.76 3.61 -3.95
CA SER A 116 -14.30 4.90 -4.49
C SER A 116 -12.95 5.29 -3.89
N ASN A 117 -11.88 4.62 -4.34
CA ASN A 117 -10.52 5.03 -4.03
C ASN A 117 -10.13 6.19 -4.96
N ARG A 118 -9.46 7.23 -4.44
CA ARG A 118 -8.96 8.37 -5.22
C ARG A 118 -7.97 7.90 -6.28
N SER A 119 -7.08 6.99 -5.91
CA SER A 119 -6.24 6.24 -6.85
C SER A 119 -6.69 4.78 -6.91
N PRO A 120 -6.93 4.20 -8.09
CA PRO A 120 -7.29 2.79 -8.22
C PRO A 120 -6.16 1.85 -7.78
N LEU A 121 -4.92 2.35 -7.67
CA LEU A 121 -3.74 1.55 -7.35
C LEU A 121 -3.45 1.42 -5.86
N ASN A 122 -4.18 2.12 -4.98
CA ASN A 122 -3.82 2.18 -3.54
C ASN A 122 -4.41 0.98 -2.77
N LEU A 123 -4.05 -0.23 -3.20
CA LEU A 123 -4.62 -1.51 -2.74
C LEU A 123 -3.58 -2.62 -2.51
N GLY A 124 -2.28 -2.31 -2.53
CA GLY A 124 -1.22 -3.34 -2.48
C GLY A 124 -1.25 -4.24 -1.24
N GLN A 125 -1.77 -3.75 -0.12
CA GLN A 125 -1.98 -4.47 1.13
C GLN A 125 -3.04 -5.57 1.07
N MET A 126 -3.77 -5.69 -0.04
CA MET A 126 -4.75 -6.76 -0.28
C MET A 126 -4.20 -7.91 -1.11
N ILE A 127 -2.96 -7.78 -1.61
CA ILE A 127 -2.28 -8.85 -2.32
C ILE A 127 -1.81 -9.84 -1.27
N ASN A 128 -2.32 -11.07 -1.36
CA ASN A 128 -1.95 -12.13 -0.45
C ASN A 128 -0.61 -12.74 -0.86
N CYS A 129 0.10 -13.30 0.12
CA CYS A 129 1.14 -14.26 -0.21
C CYS A 129 0.45 -15.57 -0.61
N GLY A 130 0.77 -16.03 -1.81
CA GLY A 130 0.29 -17.34 -2.25
C GLY A 130 0.82 -18.45 -1.34
N PRO A 131 0.13 -19.58 -1.23
CA PRO A 131 0.72 -20.79 -0.67
C PRO A 131 1.93 -21.22 -1.52
N VAL A 132 2.76 -22.12 -0.97
CA VAL A 132 4.01 -22.56 -1.61
C VAL A 132 3.76 -23.11 -3.03
N GLU A 133 2.61 -23.73 -3.27
CA GLU A 133 2.25 -24.30 -4.57
C GLU A 133 1.68 -23.28 -5.56
N ALA A 134 1.35 -22.06 -5.13
CA ALA A 134 0.76 -21.05 -6.00
C ALA A 134 1.83 -20.31 -6.81
N VAL A 135 1.53 -20.10 -8.10
CA VAL A 135 2.36 -19.28 -8.98
C VAL A 135 2.16 -17.82 -8.63
N GLN A 136 3.13 -17.25 -7.93
CA GLN A 136 3.19 -15.82 -7.65
C GLN A 136 3.38 -15.03 -8.95
N ASN A 137 2.80 -13.84 -8.98
CA ASN A 137 2.68 -13.07 -10.21
C ASN A 137 2.89 -11.56 -10.00
N VAL A 138 3.18 -11.15 -8.76
CA VAL A 138 3.51 -9.79 -8.36
C VAL A 138 4.68 -9.81 -7.40
N THR A 139 5.57 -8.82 -7.48
CA THR A 139 6.69 -8.63 -6.55
C THR A 139 6.69 -7.23 -5.94
N TYR A 140 7.26 -7.11 -4.75
CA TYR A 140 7.44 -5.83 -4.07
C TYR A 140 8.69 -5.13 -4.60
N TYR A 141 8.55 -3.85 -4.93
CA TYR A 141 9.65 -3.00 -5.40
C TYR A 141 9.74 -1.76 -4.52
N GLU A 142 10.82 -1.66 -3.76
CA GLU A 142 11.09 -0.51 -2.91
C GLU A 142 11.43 0.72 -3.76
N TYR A 143 10.63 1.77 -3.63
CA TYR A 143 10.83 3.01 -4.37
C TYR A 143 10.92 4.20 -3.41
N THR A 144 11.70 5.20 -3.78
CA THR A 144 11.74 6.50 -3.11
C THR A 144 11.32 7.55 -4.13
N LEU A 145 10.22 8.23 -3.87
CA LEU A 145 9.86 9.41 -4.66
C LEU A 145 10.85 10.54 -4.36
N PRO A 146 11.36 11.24 -5.39
CA PRO A 146 12.21 12.40 -5.19
C PRO A 146 11.58 13.47 -4.29
N GLY A 147 12.41 14.22 -3.56
CA GLY A 147 11.93 15.31 -2.71
C GLY A 147 11.27 16.46 -3.48
N ASP A 148 11.62 16.64 -4.75
CA ASP A 148 11.06 17.60 -5.70
C ASP A 148 9.87 17.03 -6.51
N PHE A 149 9.32 15.89 -6.09
CA PHE A 149 8.15 15.30 -6.75
C PHE A 149 6.95 16.28 -6.72
N PRO A 150 6.22 16.47 -7.85
CA PRO A 150 5.15 17.46 -7.91
C PRO A 150 4.09 17.25 -6.82
N SER A 151 3.82 18.30 -6.03
CA SER A 151 2.85 18.28 -4.93
C SER A 151 1.44 17.87 -5.40
N ASP A 152 1.03 18.34 -6.57
CA ASP A 152 -0.27 17.98 -7.16
C ASP A 152 -0.42 16.45 -7.39
N LEU A 153 0.68 15.77 -7.70
CA LEU A 153 0.70 14.33 -7.93
C LEU A 153 0.87 13.53 -6.63
N ARG A 154 1.31 14.19 -5.55
CA ARG A 154 1.51 13.56 -4.23
C ARG A 154 0.22 12.96 -3.69
N THR A 155 -0.93 13.53 -4.08
CA THR A 155 -2.26 13.08 -3.66
C THR A 155 -2.65 11.69 -4.15
N TYR A 156 -1.94 11.14 -5.15
CA TYR A 156 -2.18 9.78 -5.62
C TYR A 156 -1.39 8.73 -4.84
N PHE A 157 -0.40 9.14 -4.03
CA PHE A 157 0.40 8.24 -3.21
C PHE A 157 -0.20 8.06 -1.81
N PRO A 158 -0.45 6.80 -1.38
CA PRO A 158 -1.12 6.49 -0.12
C PRO A 158 -0.14 6.32 1.06
N ASN A 159 1.06 6.88 0.96
CA ASN A 159 2.06 6.78 2.02
C ASN A 159 2.24 8.13 2.70
N ILE A 160 2.56 8.14 3.99
CA ILE A 160 2.91 9.35 4.75
C ILE A 160 3.84 8.97 5.90
N TYR A 161 4.81 9.82 6.23
CA TYR A 161 5.66 9.59 7.40
C TYR A 161 4.91 9.86 8.69
N TYR A 162 5.16 9.03 9.70
CA TYR A 162 4.61 9.23 11.04
C TYR A 162 5.03 10.59 11.63
N ASN A 163 6.28 10.99 11.42
CA ASN A 163 6.82 12.29 11.79
C ASN A 163 7.17 13.11 10.54
N GLU A 164 6.73 14.36 10.49
CA GLU A 164 6.86 15.25 9.33
C GLU A 164 8.31 15.72 9.08
N ASP A 165 9.11 15.79 10.15
CA ASP A 165 10.54 16.14 10.12
C ASP A 165 11.37 15.21 9.21
N ASP A 166 10.86 14.03 8.87
CA ASP A 166 11.50 13.08 7.94
C ASP A 166 11.50 13.57 6.48
N LEU A 167 10.72 14.59 6.12
CA LEU A 167 10.74 15.21 4.78
C LEU A 167 11.77 16.34 4.65
N SER A 168 12.05 17.04 5.75
CA SER A 168 12.74 18.33 5.78
C SER A 168 14.15 18.26 6.37
N PHE A 169 14.50 17.21 7.10
CA PHE A 169 15.85 16.99 7.59
C PHE A 169 16.54 15.88 6.79
N PRO A 170 17.46 16.22 5.85
CA PRO A 170 18.38 15.23 5.34
C PRO A 170 19.21 14.70 6.52
N ASP A 171 18.85 13.53 7.01
CA ASP A 171 19.76 12.73 7.80
C ASP A 171 20.90 12.33 6.87
N GLN A 172 22.15 12.45 7.31
CA GLN A 172 23.30 12.02 6.50
C GLN A 172 23.18 10.55 6.06
N ASN A 173 22.37 9.77 6.76
CA ASN A 173 22.09 8.36 6.46
C ASN A 173 20.90 8.12 5.51
N PHE A 174 19.98 9.08 5.32
CA PHE A 174 18.75 8.87 4.56
C PHE A 174 18.40 10.05 3.63
N PRO A 175 18.50 9.88 2.29
CA PRO A 175 18.14 10.93 1.36
C PRO A 175 16.65 11.26 1.42
N SER A 176 16.34 12.54 1.23
CA SER A 176 14.99 13.09 1.22
C SER A 176 14.11 12.43 0.15
N GLY A 177 12.81 12.36 0.43
CA GLY A 177 11.83 11.74 -0.46
C GLY A 177 10.85 10.82 0.25
N LEU A 178 9.74 10.50 -0.40
CA LEU A 178 8.73 9.62 0.18
C LEU A 178 9.08 8.15 -0.08
N LYS A 179 9.31 7.37 0.98
CA LYS A 179 9.44 5.92 0.85
C LYS A 179 8.10 5.30 0.49
N THR A 180 8.09 4.44 -0.52
CA THR A 180 6.90 3.70 -0.95
C THR A 180 7.27 2.30 -1.42
N ILE A 181 6.29 1.41 -1.51
CA ILE A 181 6.49 0.06 -2.03
C ILE A 181 5.52 -0.10 -3.20
N LEU A 182 6.08 -0.30 -4.38
CA LEU A 182 5.33 -0.57 -5.60
C LEU A 182 5.15 -2.07 -5.74
N LEU A 183 4.05 -2.47 -6.37
CA LEU A 183 3.76 -3.86 -6.67
C LEU A 183 3.80 -4.02 -8.18
N ILE A 184 4.76 -4.80 -8.67
CA ILE A 184 5.10 -4.92 -10.08
C ILE A 184 4.77 -6.35 -10.54
N SER A 185 4.16 -6.49 -11.71
CA SER A 185 3.88 -7.80 -12.30
C SER A 185 5.18 -8.51 -12.70
N THR A 186 5.31 -9.79 -12.36
CA THR A 186 6.49 -10.61 -12.71
C THR A 186 6.36 -11.29 -14.08
N ARG A 187 5.14 -11.40 -14.59
CA ARG A 187 4.79 -11.92 -15.92
C ARG A 187 3.57 -11.20 -16.48
N ASP A 188 3.21 -11.50 -17.73
CA ASP A 188 1.92 -11.08 -18.28
C ASP A 188 0.78 -11.68 -17.45
N LEU A 189 -0.19 -10.83 -17.07
CA LEU A 189 -1.34 -11.17 -16.24
C LEU A 189 -2.64 -10.97 -17.02
N GLN A 190 -3.61 -11.84 -16.75
CA GLN A 190 -4.96 -11.68 -17.29
C GLN A 190 -6.02 -12.29 -16.37
N ASP A 191 -6.96 -11.45 -15.92
CA ASP A 191 -8.20 -11.88 -15.24
C ASP A 191 -7.96 -12.87 -14.06
N GLU A 192 -6.95 -12.62 -13.23
CA GLU A 192 -6.46 -13.56 -12.20
C GLU A 192 -6.26 -12.92 -10.82
N GLU A 193 -6.05 -13.73 -9.78
CA GLU A 193 -5.69 -13.26 -8.43
C GLU A 193 -4.24 -12.79 -8.44
N LEU A 194 -3.96 -11.69 -7.75
CA LEU A 194 -2.61 -11.21 -7.55
C LEU A 194 -2.03 -11.83 -6.29
N LEU A 195 -0.84 -12.42 -6.43
CA LEU A 195 -0.13 -13.13 -5.36
C LEU A 195 1.34 -12.70 -5.35
N SER A 196 1.87 -12.43 -4.15
CA SER A 196 3.27 -12.08 -3.93
C SER A 196 4.07 -13.20 -3.26
N ASP A 197 5.41 -13.14 -3.34
CA ASP A 197 6.28 -13.72 -2.33
C ASP A 197 6.57 -12.70 -1.23
N TYR A 198 6.54 -13.16 0.03
CA TYR A 198 7.15 -12.42 1.15
C TYR A 198 8.67 -12.59 1.24
N ASN A 199 9.33 -13.18 0.22
CA ASN A 199 10.78 -13.39 0.20
C ASN A 199 11.60 -12.08 0.20
N PHE A 200 10.94 -10.92 0.05
CA PHE A 200 11.52 -9.59 0.20
C PHE A 200 11.53 -9.04 1.63
N ILE A 201 10.95 -9.73 2.61
CA ILE A 201 11.02 -9.28 4.01
C ILE A 201 12.40 -9.68 4.56
N ALA A 202 13.35 -8.73 4.52
CA ALA A 202 14.59 -8.86 5.26
C ALA A 202 14.24 -9.00 6.76
N VAL A 203 14.54 -10.19 7.32
CA VAL A 203 14.48 -10.48 8.76
C VAL A 203 15.63 -9.77 9.46
#